data_AF-A0A0F9CU52-F1
#
_entry.id   AF-A0A0F9CU52-F1
#
_cell.length_a   1.000
_cell.length_b   1.000
_cell.length_c   1.000
_cell.angle_alpha   90.00
_cell.angle_beta   90.00
_cell.angle_gamma   90.00
#
_symmetry.space_group_name_H-M   'P 1'
#
loop_
_entity.id
_entity.type
_entity.pdbx_description
1 polymer ?
#
loop_
_entity_poly.entity_id
_entity_poly.type
_entity_poly.pdbx_seq_one_letter_code
_entity_poly.pdbx_strand_id
1 'polypeptide(L)' 'NCYSKSFSLSEDIVVLKYDSSGSLQWNKTFGTAETDIGYGITLDNSENIFITGKTAVSGNIDLFLVKLDSNGN' A
#
# COMPACT_ATOMS: atom_id res chain seq x y z
N ASN A 1 -16.69 16.07 5.06
CA ASN A 1 -16.34 15.47 6.37
C ASN A 1 -15.62 14.16 6.16
N CYS A 2 -14.31 14.21 5.85
CA CYS A 2 -13.49 13.00 5.82
C CYS A 2 -12.83 12.89 7.19
N TYR A 3 -13.21 11.87 7.97
CA TYR A 3 -12.53 11.54 9.22
C TYR A 3 -11.41 10.55 8.90
N SER A 4 -10.24 11.04 8.51
CA SER A 4 -9.02 10.24 8.65
C SER A 4 -8.55 10.43 10.09
N LYS A 5 -8.87 9.47 10.95
CA LYS A 5 -8.32 9.43 12.30
C LYS A 5 -6.85 9.00 12.19
N SER A 6 -5.96 9.95 11.98
CA SER A 6 -4.51 9.71 12.02
C SER A 6 -3.93 10.50 13.19
N PHE A 7 -3.60 9.79 14.26
CA PHE A 7 -2.52 10.20 15.16
C PHE A 7 -1.40 9.17 15.02
N SER A 8 -0.93 9.00 13.79
CA SER A 8 0.49 8.77 13.56
C SER A 8 0.97 10.01 12.79
N LEU A 9 2.10 10.58 13.21
CA LEU A 9 2.81 11.58 12.39
C LEU A 9 3.63 10.86 11.29
N SER A 10 3.33 9.59 11.02
CA SER A 10 4.06 8.72 10.12
C SER A 10 3.26 8.44 8.85
N GLU A 11 3.98 8.11 7.78
CA GLU A 11 3.40 7.84 6.46
C GLU A 11 3.18 6.33 6.31
N ASP A 12 2.00 5.92 5.85
CA ASP A 12 1.69 4.55 5.47
C ASP A 12 1.68 4.39 3.95
N ILE A 13 1.76 3.15 3.47
CA ILE A 13 1.63 2.82 2.06
C ILE A 13 0.16 2.60 1.73
N VAL A 14 -0.38 3.39 0.81
CA VAL A 14 -1.76 3.23 0.32
C VAL A 14 -1.75 2.79 -1.15
N VAL A 15 -2.50 1.73 -1.44
CA VAL A 15 -2.70 1.19 -2.78
C VAL A 15 -4.18 1.33 -3.15
N LEU A 16 -4.43 1.96 -4.29
CA LEU A 16 -5.78 2.24 -4.80
C LEU A 16 -5.96 1.56 -6.15
N LYS A 17 -7.06 0.82 -6.33
CA LYS A 17 -7.47 0.33 -7.65
C LYS A 17 -8.70 1.08 -8.12
N TYR A 18 -8.62 1.61 -9.33
CA TYR A 18 -9.73 2.24 -10.04
C TYR A 18 -10.06 1.42 -11.28
N ASP A 19 -11.30 1.48 -11.74
CA ASP A 19 -11.67 1.00 -13.07
C ASP A 19 -11.36 2.06 -14.16
N SER A 20 -11.59 1.71 -15.41
CA SER A 20 -11.34 2.60 -16.57
C SER A 20 -12.22 3.85 -16.60
N SER A 21 -13.31 3.88 -15.83
CA SER A 21 -14.16 5.07 -15.65
C SER A 21 -13.66 6.01 -14.55
N GLY A 22 -12.63 5.59 -13.80
CA GLY A 22 -12.12 6.30 -12.63
C GLY A 22 -12.89 5.99 -11.34
N SER A 23 -13.74 4.95 -11.31
CA SER A 23 -14.45 4.56 -10.10
C SER A 23 -13.57 3.67 -9.22
N LEU A 24 -13.47 3.99 -7.92
CA LEU A 24 -12.67 3.21 -6.96
C LEU A 24 -13.27 1.81 -6.81
N GLN A 25 -12.47 0.79 -7.10
CA GLN A 25 -12.82 -0.62 -6.93
C GLN A 25 -12.50 -1.07 -5.49
N TRP A 26 -11.28 -0.80 -5.03
CA TRP A 26 -10.84 -1.09 -3.67
C TRP A 26 -9.60 -0.27 -3.29
N ASN A 27 -9.31 -0.24 -1.98
CA ASN A 27 -8.08 0.30 -1.43
C ASN A 27 -7.48 -0.65 -0.38
N LYS A 28 -6.16 -0.59 -0.21
CA LYS A 28 -5.42 -1.26 0.86
C LYS A 28 -4.42 -0.29 1.48
N THR A 29 -4.26 -0.40 2.79
CA THR A 29 -3.23 0.31 3.54
C THR A 29 -2.29 -0.73 4.15
N PHE A 30 -0.99 -0.53 3.94
CA PHE A 30 0.09 -1.32 4.52
C PHE A 30 0.98 -0.39 5.32
N GLY A 31 1.42 -0.87 6.48
CA GLY A 31 2.30 -0.09 7.32
C GLY A 31 2.33 -0.59 8.75
N THR A 32 2.98 0.22 9.57
CA THR A 32 3.33 -0.01 10.96
C THR A 32 2.90 1.21 11.78
N ALA A 33 3.50 1.43 12.95
CA ALA A 33 3.31 2.67 13.69
C ALA A 33 4.32 3.78 13.28
N GLU A 34 5.28 3.48 12.40
CA GLU A 34 6.31 4.40 11.92
C GLU A 34 6.15 4.68 10.42
N THR A 35 7.13 5.35 9.81
CA THR A 35 7.07 5.75 8.39
C THR A 35 7.46 4.59 7.49
N ASP A 36 6.54 4.17 6.64
CA ASP A 36 6.69 3.10 5.67
C ASP A 36 6.65 3.68 4.26
N ILE A 37 7.55 3.20 3.39
CA ILE A 37 7.77 3.81 2.06
C ILE A 37 7.63 2.75 0.98
N GLY A 38 6.71 2.98 0.05
CA GLY A 38 6.61 2.22 -1.20
C GLY A 38 7.62 2.74 -2.22
N TYR A 39 8.34 1.82 -2.88
CA TYR A 39 9.36 2.14 -3.88
C TYR A 39 8.94 1.81 -5.31
N GLY A 40 8.08 0.80 -5.48
CA GLY A 40 7.71 0.33 -6.81
C GLY A 40 6.42 -0.47 -6.78
N ILE A 41 5.70 -0.38 -7.89
CA ILE A 41 4.49 -1.16 -8.17
C ILE A 41 4.55 -1.65 -9.61
N THR A 42 4.22 -2.92 -9.84
CA THR A 42 4.11 -3.51 -11.18
C THR A 42 3.03 -4.58 -11.24
N LEU A 43 2.69 -5.01 -12.44
CA LEU A 43 1.72 -6.06 -12.72
C LEU A 43 2.38 -7.22 -13.47
N ASP A 44 1.92 -8.45 -13.23
CA ASP A 44 2.17 -9.57 -14.15
C ASP A 44 1.05 -9.70 -15.20
N ASN A 45 1.20 -10.67 -16.11
CA ASN A 45 0.23 -10.95 -17.17
C ASN A 45 -1.12 -11.49 -16.65
N SER A 46 -1.22 -11.82 -15.36
CA SER A 46 -2.45 -12.25 -14.68
C SER A 46 -3.04 -11.15 -13.81
N GLU A 47 -2.58 -9.90 -13.98
CA GLU A 47 -2.98 -8.72 -13.20
C GLU A 47 -2.71 -8.85 -11.70
N ASN A 48 -1.77 -9.71 -11.29
CA ASN A 48 -1.30 -9.69 -9.92
C ASN A 48 -0.43 -8.45 -9.72
N ILE A 49 -0.62 -7.78 -8.60
CA ILE A 49 0.04 -6.53 -8.24
C ILE A 49 1.21 -6.86 -7.32
N PHE A 50 2.41 -6.40 -7.69
CA PHE A 50 3.60 -6.53 -6.86
C PHE A 50 4.01 -5.16 -6.36
N ILE A 51 4.17 -5.03 -5.05
CA ILE A 51 4.58 -3.79 -4.38
C ILE A 51 5.87 -4.08 -3.61
N THR A 52 6.87 -3.23 -3.80
CA THR A 52 8.12 -3.27 -3.04
C THR A 52 8.27 -2.01 -2.21
N GLY A 53 8.90 -2.12 -1.06
CA GLY A 53 9.16 -0.97 -0.20
C GLY A 53 9.94 -1.35 1.04
N LYS A 54 9.89 -0.46 2.02
CA LYS A 54 10.38 -0.73 3.36
C LYS A 54 9.33 -0.40 4.41
N THR A 55 9.38 -1.12 5.52
CA THR A 55 8.66 -0.80 6.74
C THR A 55 9.62 -0.47 7.88
N ALA A 56 9.19 0.32 8.86
CA ALA A 56 10.00 0.69 10.01
C ALA A 56 9.34 0.32 11.35
N VAL A 57 10.08 -0.30 12.27
CA VAL A 57 9.60 -0.56 13.64
C VAL A 57 10.72 -0.32 14.64
N SER A 58 10.52 0.64 15.54
CA SER A 58 11.50 1.08 16.55
C SER A 58 12.86 1.41 15.92
N GLY A 59 12.86 2.08 14.76
CA GLY A 59 14.07 2.44 14.02
C GLY A 59 14.73 1.29 13.24
N ASN A 60 14.19 0.08 13.30
CA ASN A 60 14.63 -1.03 12.44
C ASN A 60 13.90 -0.97 11.11
N ILE A 61 14.61 -1.22 10.01
CA ILE A 61 14.06 -1.17 8.66
C ILE A 61 14.01 -2.58 8.09
N ASP A 62 12.83 -3.01 7.66
CA ASP A 62 12.60 -4.25 6.93
C ASP A 62 12.25 -3.96 5.47
N LEU A 63 12.80 -4.72 4.53
CA LEU A 63 12.35 -4.71 3.14
C LEU A 63 11.16 -5.64 2.97
N PHE A 64 10.18 -5.24 2.17
CA PHE A 64 9.03 -6.09 1.86
C PHE A 64 8.80 -6.21 0.36
N LEU A 65 8.16 -7.33 0.00
CA LEU A 65 7.49 -7.58 -1.28
C LEU A 65 6.09 -8.10 -0.96
N VAL A 66 5.06 -7.38 -1.39
CA VAL A 66 3.67 -7.81 -1.29
C VAL A 66 3.17 -8.18 -2.69
N LYS A 67 2.51 -9.32 -2.80
CA LYS A 67 1.73 -9.70 -3.97
C LYS A 67 0.26 -9.62 -3.61
N LEU A 68 -0.53 -8.94 -4.44
CA LEU A 68 -1.99 -8.96 -4.38
C LEU A 68 -2.55 -9.53 -5.67
N ASP A 69 -3.68 -10.24 -5.59
CA ASP A 69 -4.48 -10.54 -6.77
C ASP A 69 -5.22 -9.28 -7.29
N SER A 70 -5.97 -9.44 -8.40
CA SER A 70 -6.72 -8.33 -9.01
C SER A 70 -7.85 -7.78 -8.12
N ASN A 71 -8.26 -8.52 -7.09
CA ASN A 71 -9.23 -8.13 -6.06
C ASN A 71 -8.56 -7.56 -4.79
N GLY A 72 -7.23 -7.50 -4.76
CA GLY A 72 -6.47 -6.99 -3.64
C GLY A 72 -6.25 -8.01 -2.52
N ASN A 73 -6.34 -9.31 -2.76
CA ASN A 73 -6.03 -10.34 -1.75
C ASN A 73 -4.58 -10.78 -1.77
#